data_AF-C7MM88-F1
#
_entry.id   AF-C7MM88-F1
#
_cell.length_a   1.000
_cell.length_b   1.000
_cell.length_c   1.000
_cell.angle_alpha   90.00
_cell.angle_beta   90.00
_cell.angle_gamma   90.00
#
_symmetry.space_group_name_H-M   'P 1'
#
loop_
_entity.id
_entity.type
_entity.pdbx_description
1 polymer ?
#
loop_
_entity_poly.entity_id
_entity_poly.type
_entity_poly.pdbx_seq_one_letter_code
_entity_poly.pdbx_strand_id
1 'polypeptide(L)'
;MRLAEKKQPIKAGLVRGRHELPVDTYIFDEIVDVFNFDGMYDKAAAFISDEVGVSRVAGRAINAASYTDDEIYRGDSVLVVYVTGLTAALAAVIAACAAYGVPLVLMHYDRERGDYRPQTIF
;
A
#
# COMPACT_ATOMS: atom_id res chain seq x y z
N MET A 1 -5.19 27.67 -10.16
CA MET A 1 -5.27 26.20 -9.95
C MET A 1 -3.83 25.69 -9.84
N ARG A 2 -3.31 25.50 -8.63
CA ARG A 2 -1.97 24.89 -8.46
C ARG A 2 -2.14 23.39 -8.67
N LEU A 3 -1.43 22.83 -9.66
CA LEU A 3 -1.21 21.39 -9.71
C LEU A 3 -0.54 21.00 -8.39
N ALA A 4 -1.16 20.11 -7.61
CA ALA A 4 -0.51 19.55 -6.43
C ALA A 4 0.79 18.89 -6.91
N GLU A 5 1.93 19.28 -6.34
CA GLU A 5 3.20 18.59 -6.60
C GLU A 5 3.00 17.12 -6.27
N LYS A 6 3.23 16.24 -7.26
CA LYS A 6 3.19 14.79 -7.02
C LYS A 6 4.31 14.45 -6.04
N LYS A 7 3.96 14.07 -4.81
CA LYS A 7 4.91 13.47 -3.88
C LYS A 7 5.53 12.22 -4.52
N GLN A 8 6.79 11.98 -4.20
CA GLN A 8 7.52 10.82 -4.69
C GLN A 8 6.86 9.52 -4.18
N PRO A 9 6.82 8.44 -4.98
CA PRO A 9 6.28 7.16 -4.52
C PRO A 9 7.06 6.62 -3.32
N ILE A 10 6.32 6.06 -2.34
CA ILE A 10 6.89 5.34 -1.21
C ILE A 10 7.11 3.90 -1.62
N LYS A 11 8.34 3.41 -1.52
CA LYS A 11 8.70 2.03 -1.86
C LYS A 11 8.98 1.24 -0.59
N ALA A 12 8.35 0.08 -0.44
CA ALA A 12 8.54 -0.77 0.73
C ALA A 12 8.52 -2.26 0.37
N GLY A 13 9.23 -3.07 1.14
CA GLY A 13 9.08 -4.51 1.14
C GLY A 13 7.89 -4.92 1.99
N LEU A 14 7.20 -6.01 1.62
CA LEU A 14 6.07 -6.49 2.43
C LEU A 14 6.54 -6.94 3.82
N VAL A 15 7.43 -7.94 3.89
CA VAL A 15 7.96 -8.47 5.16
C VAL A 15 9.49 -8.52 5.12
N ARG A 16 10.15 -7.99 6.16
CA ARG A 16 11.61 -7.98 6.27
C ARG A 16 12.19 -9.41 6.35
N GLY A 17 13.41 -9.58 5.83
CA GLY A 17 14.22 -10.77 6.04
C GLY A 17 13.79 -12.04 5.27
N ARG A 18 12.69 -12.00 4.50
CA ARG A 18 12.24 -13.15 3.69
C ARG A 18 13.06 -13.32 2.40
N HIS A 19 13.45 -12.20 1.78
CA HIS A 19 14.23 -12.14 0.54
C HIS A 19 15.07 -10.86 0.53
N GLU A 20 16.15 -10.83 -0.26
CA GLU A 20 16.82 -9.58 -0.63
C GLU A 20 15.90 -8.82 -1.59
N LEU A 21 15.37 -7.68 -1.12
CA LEU A 21 14.51 -6.80 -1.89
C LEU A 21 15.26 -5.50 -2.18
N PRO A 22 14.96 -4.80 -3.29
CA PRO A 22 15.64 -3.55 -3.66
C PRO A 22 15.08 -2.34 -2.88
N VAL A 23 14.91 -2.49 -1.57
CA VAL A 23 14.31 -1.50 -0.64
C VAL A 23 14.86 -1.70 0.78
N ASP A 24 14.96 -0.61 1.54
CA ASP A 24 15.43 -0.62 2.94
C ASP A 24 14.27 -0.57 3.95
N THR A 25 13.11 -0.07 3.51
CA THR A 25 11.89 0.10 4.30
C THR A 25 10.95 -1.08 4.11
N TYR A 26 10.29 -1.51 5.18
CA TYR A 26 9.37 -2.64 5.17
C TYR A 26 8.10 -2.31 5.95
N ILE A 27 6.97 -2.85 5.51
CA ILE A 27 5.67 -2.67 6.20
C ILE A 27 5.63 -3.53 7.48
N PHE A 28 6.16 -4.74 7.39
CA PHE A 28 6.24 -5.66 8.52
C PHE A 28 7.69 -6.06 8.78
N ASP A 29 8.21 -5.75 9.96
CA ASP A 29 9.52 -6.28 10.38
C ASP A 29 9.45 -7.78 10.68
N GLU A 30 8.38 -8.22 11.34
CA GLU A 30 8.11 -9.62 11.67
C GLU A 30 6.60 -9.86 11.76
N ILE A 31 6.19 -11.09 11.39
CA ILE A 31 4.84 -11.61 11.60
C ILE A 31 4.97 -12.92 12.37
N VAL A 32 4.68 -12.84 13.67
CA VAL A 32 4.75 -13.97 14.61
C VAL A 32 3.55 -14.90 14.43
N ASP A 33 2.35 -14.33 14.29
CA ASP A 33 1.10 -15.06 14.05
C ASP A 33 0.48 -14.64 12.72
N VAL A 34 0.42 -15.57 11.77
CA VAL A 34 -0.13 -15.35 10.44
C VAL A 34 -1.66 -15.29 10.42
N PHE A 35 -2.33 -15.59 11.53
CA PHE A 35 -3.78 -15.50 11.70
C PHE A 35 -4.21 -14.26 12.48
N ASN A 36 -3.27 -13.44 12.97
CA ASN A 36 -3.57 -12.16 13.58
C ASN A 36 -3.86 -11.10 12.49
N PHE A 37 -5.01 -11.26 11.83
CA PHE A 37 -5.43 -10.42 10.70
C PHE A 37 -5.62 -8.96 11.10
N ASP A 38 -6.22 -8.72 12.28
CA ASP A 38 -6.42 -7.38 12.81
C ASP A 38 -5.08 -6.68 13.08
N GLY A 39 -4.14 -7.37 13.73
CA GLY A 39 -2.81 -6.81 13.97
C GLY A 39 -2.02 -6.54 12.69
N MET A 40 -2.20 -7.35 11.63
CA MET A 40 -1.61 -7.06 10.32
C MET A 40 -2.25 -5.85 9.65
N TYR A 41 -3.57 -5.68 9.78
CA TYR A 41 -4.27 -4.50 9.26
C TYR A 41 -3.82 -3.23 10.00
N ASP A 42 -3.78 -3.25 11.33
CA ASP A 42 -3.40 -2.10 12.15
C ASP A 42 -1.97 -1.64 11.84
N LYS A 43 -1.03 -2.59 11.68
CA LYS A 43 0.34 -2.27 11.25
C LYS A 43 0.38 -1.66 9.84
N ALA A 44 -0.37 -2.19 8.89
CA ALA A 44 -0.44 -1.64 7.54
C ALA A 44 -1.04 -0.22 7.53
N ALA A 45 -2.09 0.01 8.33
CA ALA A 45 -2.71 1.31 8.50
C ALA A 45 -1.75 2.33 9.14
N ALA A 46 -1.01 1.92 10.18
CA ALA A 46 0.02 2.75 10.81
C ALA A 46 1.11 3.14 9.80
N PHE A 47 1.63 2.17 9.04
CA PHE A 47 2.60 2.42 7.97
C PHE A 47 2.08 3.44 6.94
N ILE A 48 0.81 3.32 6.51
CA ILE A 48 0.19 4.27 5.59
C ILE A 48 0.15 5.68 6.21
N SER A 49 -0.28 5.80 7.46
CA SER A 49 -0.34 7.08 8.16
C SER A 49 1.04 7.74 8.25
N ASP A 50 2.04 6.98 8.66
CA ASP A 50 3.37 7.50 9.01
C ASP A 50 4.23 7.77 7.77
N GLU A 51 4.18 6.90 6.76
CA GLU A 51 5.10 6.94 5.61
C GLU A 51 4.44 7.50 4.34
N VAL A 52 3.17 7.14 4.08
CA VAL A 52 2.46 7.58 2.87
C VAL A 52 1.81 8.95 3.09
N GLY A 53 1.21 9.15 4.26
CA GLY A 53 0.37 10.30 4.58
C GLY A 53 -1.02 10.19 3.95
N VAL A 54 -2.03 10.71 4.66
CA VAL A 54 -3.43 10.66 4.23
C VAL A 54 -4.08 12.03 4.43
N SER A 55 -4.72 12.54 3.38
CA SER A 55 -5.48 13.79 3.39
C SER A 55 -6.98 13.53 3.20
N ARG A 56 -7.83 14.41 3.74
CA ARG A 56 -9.27 14.44 3.45
C ARG A 56 -9.52 15.36 2.26
N VAL A 57 -10.27 14.87 1.28
CA VAL A 57 -10.58 15.61 0.05
C VAL A 57 -12.03 15.36 -0.38
N ALA A 58 -12.63 16.31 -1.09
CA ALA A 58 -13.84 16.04 -1.85
C ALA A 58 -13.51 15.14 -3.05
N GLY A 59 -14.22 14.03 -3.19
CA GLY A 59 -14.03 13.08 -4.29
C GLY A 59 -15.01 11.92 -4.20
N ARG A 60 -14.71 10.81 -4.89
CA ARG A 60 -15.59 9.64 -4.95
C ARG A 60 -14.87 8.42 -4.40
N ALA A 61 -15.51 7.71 -3.49
CA ALA A 61 -15.01 6.42 -2.99
C ALA A 61 -14.98 5.38 -4.13
N ILE A 62 -14.10 4.39 -4.02
CA ILE A 62 -13.86 3.34 -5.04
C ILE A 62 -15.16 2.64 -5.47
N ASN A 63 -16.10 2.52 -4.55
CA ASN A 63 -17.36 1.79 -4.65
C ASN A 63 -18.59 2.72 -4.51
N ALA A 64 -18.43 4.03 -4.77
CA ALA A 64 -19.53 4.98 -4.72
C ALA A 64 -20.54 4.76 -5.86
N ALA A 65 -21.82 4.65 -5.51
CA ALA A 65 -22.94 4.55 -6.48
C ALA A 65 -23.56 5.91 -6.85
N SER A 66 -23.21 6.98 -6.13
CA SER A 66 -23.68 8.34 -6.39
C SER A 66 -22.74 9.10 -7.30
N TYR A 67 -23.28 10.09 -8.04
CA TYR A 67 -22.51 11.06 -8.83
C TYR A 67 -22.12 12.32 -8.04
N THR A 68 -22.43 12.37 -6.74
CA THR A 68 -22.00 13.43 -5.84
C THR A 68 -20.60 13.15 -5.30
N ASP A 69 -19.84 14.21 -5.03
CA ASP A 69 -18.59 14.11 -4.29
C ASP A 69 -18.89 13.99 -2.79
N ASP A 70 -18.18 13.07 -2.14
CA ASP A 70 -18.16 12.85 -0.70
C ASP A 70 -16.80 13.28 -0.13
N GLU A 71 -16.73 13.49 1.19
CA GLU A 71 -15.46 13.64 1.87
C GLU A 71 -14.80 12.26 2.04
N ILE A 72 -13.66 12.07 1.37
CA ILE A 72 -12.94 10.79 1.35
C ILE A 72 -11.49 10.96 1.82
N TYR A 73 -10.90 9.86 2.27
CA TYR A 73 -9.46 9.77 2.42
C TYR A 73 -8.78 9.62 1.04
N ARG A 74 -7.61 10.23 0.91
CA ARG A 74 -6.71 10.08 -0.22
C ARG A 74 -5.28 9.98 0.30
N GLY A 75 -4.56 8.94 -0.11
CA GLY A 75 -3.13 8.84 0.14
C GLY A 75 -2.38 9.97 -0.57
N ASP A 76 -1.45 10.61 0.14
CA ASP A 76 -0.69 11.73 -0.43
C ASP A 76 0.36 11.25 -1.45
N SER A 77 0.77 9.99 -1.36
CA SER A 77 1.77 9.35 -2.22
C SER A 77 1.27 7.99 -2.71
N VAL A 78 1.84 7.51 -3.82
CA VAL A 78 1.63 6.13 -4.28
C VAL A 78 2.46 5.19 -3.41
N LEU A 79 1.86 4.10 -2.92
CA LEU A 79 2.58 3.02 -2.24
C LEU A 79 2.97 1.93 -3.25
N VAL A 80 4.26 1.62 -3.33
CA VAL A 80 4.84 0.57 -4.19
C VAL A 80 5.41 -0.53 -3.31
N VAL A 81 4.81 -1.72 -3.36
CA VAL A 81 5.13 -2.82 -2.43
C VAL A 81 5.81 -3.98 -3.16
N TYR A 82 7.00 -4.35 -2.70
CA TYR A 82 7.71 -5.56 -3.15
C TYR A 82 7.21 -6.78 -2.37
N VAL A 83 6.55 -7.70 -3.08
CA VAL A 83 5.79 -8.81 -2.48
C VAL A 83 6.71 -9.97 -2.07
N THR A 84 6.46 -10.56 -0.90
CA THR A 84 7.26 -11.68 -0.33
C THR A 84 6.47 -12.99 -0.12
N GLY A 85 5.31 -13.12 -0.75
CA GLY A 85 4.55 -14.38 -0.81
C GLY A 85 3.63 -14.70 0.39
N LEU A 86 3.62 -13.88 1.45
CA LEU A 86 2.67 -14.06 2.56
C LEU A 86 1.34 -13.35 2.25
N THR A 87 0.38 -14.12 1.74
CA THR A 87 -0.93 -13.61 1.28
C THR A 87 -1.71 -12.85 2.35
N ALA A 88 -1.71 -13.31 3.60
CA ALA A 88 -2.46 -12.66 4.68
C ALA A 88 -1.96 -11.23 4.96
N ALA A 89 -0.63 -11.04 4.96
CA ALA A 89 -0.01 -9.72 5.11
C ALA A 89 -0.29 -8.82 3.91
N LEU A 90 -0.20 -9.36 2.69
CA LEU A 90 -0.52 -8.61 1.48
C LEU A 90 -2.00 -8.18 1.45
N ALA A 91 -2.91 -9.06 1.86
CA ALA A 91 -4.34 -8.75 1.94
C ALA A 91 -4.61 -7.61 2.93
N ALA A 92 -3.93 -7.58 4.08
CA ALA A 92 -4.02 -6.49 5.04
C ALA A 92 -3.59 -5.15 4.44
N VAL A 93 -2.48 -5.12 3.69
CA VAL A 93 -2.00 -3.90 2.99
C VAL A 93 -3.00 -3.43 1.94
N ILE A 94 -3.53 -4.35 1.11
CA ILE A 94 -4.54 -4.00 0.09
C ILE A 94 -5.79 -3.40 0.75
N ALA A 95 -6.27 -4.03 1.83
CA ALA A 95 -7.44 -3.56 2.58
C ALA A 95 -7.20 -2.17 3.19
N ALA A 96 -6.04 -1.94 3.80
CA ALA A 96 -5.68 -0.65 4.35
C ALA A 96 -5.59 0.43 3.25
N CYS A 97 -4.93 0.14 2.12
CA CYS A 97 -4.87 1.08 0.99
C CYS A 97 -6.26 1.45 0.46
N ALA A 98 -7.17 0.48 0.35
CA ALA A 98 -8.55 0.74 -0.06
C ALA A 98 -9.30 1.64 0.94
N ALA A 99 -9.11 1.40 2.25
CA ALA A 99 -9.74 2.18 3.31
C ALA A 99 -9.25 3.63 3.39
N TYR A 100 -7.96 3.86 3.11
CA TYR A 100 -7.31 5.18 3.18
C TYR A 100 -7.15 5.87 1.82
N GLY A 101 -7.71 5.30 0.75
CA GLY A 101 -7.64 5.86 -0.60
C GLY A 101 -6.21 6.01 -1.13
N VAL A 102 -5.33 5.07 -0.77
CA VAL A 102 -3.91 5.06 -1.19
C VAL A 102 -3.78 4.32 -2.52
N PRO A 103 -3.25 4.97 -3.59
CA PRO A 103 -2.90 4.28 -4.82
C PRO A 103 -1.82 3.21 -4.56
N LEU A 104 -2.04 1.99 -5.04
CA LEU A 104 -1.20 0.84 -4.72
C LEU A 104 -0.66 0.17 -5.98
N VAL A 105 0.65 -0.08 -6.00
CA VAL A 105 1.33 -0.90 -7.00
C VAL A 105 2.03 -2.06 -6.30
N LEU A 106 1.81 -3.28 -6.77
CA LEU A 106 2.51 -4.48 -6.31
C LEU A 106 3.64 -4.85 -7.27
N MET A 107 4.84 -5.04 -6.76
CA MET A 107 6.02 -5.47 -7.51
C MET A 107 6.22 -6.97 -7.30
N HIS A 108 6.07 -7.73 -8.37
CA HIS A 108 6.20 -9.19 -8.40
C HIS A 108 7.54 -9.60 -9.01
N TYR A 109 8.31 -10.45 -8.34
CA TYR A 109 9.59 -10.91 -8.88
C TYR A 109 9.38 -11.85 -10.08
N ASP A 110 9.96 -11.52 -11.22
CA ASP A 110 9.98 -12.32 -12.44
C ASP A 110 11.33 -13.04 -12.54
N ARG A 111 11.32 -14.34 -12.21
CA ARG A 111 12.53 -15.16 -12.17
C ARG A 111 13.20 -15.34 -13.54
N GLU A 112 12.43 -15.31 -14.63
CA GLU A 112 12.96 -15.49 -15.97
C GLU A 112 13.78 -14.27 -16.41
N ARG A 113 13.36 -13.08 -15.97
CA ARG A 113 14.01 -11.81 -16.29
C ARG A 113 15.01 -11.33 -15.24
N GLY A 114 14.88 -11.84 -14.01
CA GLY A 114 15.67 -11.37 -12.87
C GLY A 114 15.28 -9.97 -12.42
N ASP A 115 14.06 -9.51 -12.71
CA ASP A 115 13.56 -8.18 -12.38
C ASP A 115 12.19 -8.24 -11.69
N TYR A 116 11.59 -7.08 -11.41
CA TYR A 116 10.26 -6.99 -10.81
C TYR A 116 9.26 -6.38 -11.79
N ARG A 117 8.06 -6.97 -11.82
CA ARG A 117 6.95 -6.57 -12.68
C ARG A 117 5.86 -5.87 -11.87
N PRO A 118 5.45 -4.65 -12.28
CA PRO A 118 4.42 -3.90 -11.57
C PRO A 118 3.01 -4.39 -11.90
N GLN A 119 2.15 -4.42 -10.89
CA GLN A 119 0.70 -4.56 -11.01
C GLN A 119 0.03 -3.38 -10.29
N THR A 120 -0.64 -2.50 -11.05
CA THR A 120 -1.45 -1.42 -10.49
C THR A 120 -2.77 -1.98 -9.95
N ILE A 121 -3.11 -1.65 -8.71
CA ILE A 121 -4.33 -2.11 -8.04
C ILE A 121 -5.42 -1.02 -8.02
N PHE A 122 -5.04 0.21 -7.66
CA PHE A 122 -5.93 1.39 -7.58
C PHE A 122 -5.30 2.59 -8.30
#